data_AF-A0A9D8XDZ9-F1
#
_entry.id   AF-A0A9D8XDZ9-F1
#
_cell.length_a   1.000
_cell.length_b   1.000
_cell.length_c   1.000
_cell.angle_alpha   90.00
_cell.angle_beta   90.00
_cell.angle_gamma   90.00
#
_symmetry.space_group_name_H-M   'P 1'
#
loop_
_entity.id
_entity.type
_entity.pdbx_description
1 polymer ?
#
loop_
_entity_poly.entity_id
_entity_poly.type
_entity_poly.pdbx_seq_one_letter_code
_entity_poly.pdbx_strand_id
1 'polypeptide(L)'
;MRLSLSPSQWSKLLLFLACMVLLLTGFPVSSEAQSHADRGAARRLMAEMSEEETESADPSEGDSDFRSSNFENADFDAGMEDLDYDFRKSRSKEEDAPKKIRNSSSRSSKSGSAAKRTSRMNEEEEEEWNETETEEDQDLKSGSSSKKRRSGTSSRTGSSEKKKKSSADTKKRTGSSRSEKSGRSSKTKGKRNVQKEEVPEDTRTPEEKERDRMAYFRETGIWRWPELTETQIETEIEKQKKYLEEIKAKFPRTVYYESEHFFYLTDAPQPIAMECMKYLEAMFARLCEMFEFPKGSRVWTGKCIVCAFAFQQDFLRFEQEFFGATANKFTGASGLAHMSSDGNVLISLFYGNISTMAERWRFIGVLVHESTHGFMHRYRARQSLPLWLEEGIADTMPAVIVPADRQAGLKQRSGLNQMRQTGSVGGLMQSAGPLEAWQYGIASGLVQFMLKQNPHGFKEFLDSIKDGKDWVEALKETYRCTPEELLFHFGRANRIPRLTF
;
A
#
# COMPACT_ATOMS: atom_id res chain seq x y z
N MET A 1 30.61 35.09 -1.50
CA MET A 1 29.66 36.02 -2.16
C MET A 1 29.10 36.95 -1.09
N ARG A 2 29.19 38.29 -1.27
CA ARG A 2 28.51 39.26 -0.39
C ARG A 2 27.24 39.70 -1.10
N LEU A 3 26.08 39.43 -0.53
CA LEU A 3 24.80 39.90 -1.06
C LEU A 3 24.65 41.39 -0.70
N SER A 4 24.55 42.23 -1.72
CA SER A 4 24.26 43.66 -1.60
C SER A 4 22.74 43.84 -1.54
N LEU A 5 22.17 43.83 -0.33
CA LEU A 5 20.77 44.20 -0.12
C LEU A 5 20.65 45.73 0.01
N SER A 6 19.60 46.29 -0.59
CA SER A 6 19.28 47.71 -0.43
C SER A 6 18.80 48.01 1.00
N PRO A 7 18.84 49.27 1.46
CA PRO A 7 18.35 49.63 2.80
C PRO A 7 16.90 49.21 3.08
N SER A 8 16.03 49.23 2.06
CA SER A 8 14.64 48.76 2.22
C SER A 8 14.54 47.23 2.37
N GLN A 9 15.42 46.48 1.70
CA GLN A 9 15.50 45.02 1.83
C GLN A 9 16.06 44.61 3.20
N TRP A 10 17.03 45.37 3.73
CA TRP A 10 17.52 45.16 5.11
C TRP A 10 16.41 45.37 6.14
N SER A 11 15.60 46.41 6.01
CA SER A 11 14.47 46.66 6.91
C SER A 11 13.42 45.55 6.86
N LYS A 12 13.09 45.05 5.66
CA LYS A 12 12.15 43.92 5.49
C LYS A 12 12.71 42.61 6.08
N LEU A 13 14.00 42.33 5.88
CA LEU A 13 14.67 41.15 6.42
C LEU A 13 14.76 41.18 7.96
N LEU A 14 15.08 42.34 8.54
CA LEU A 14 15.12 42.52 10.00
C LEU A 14 13.73 42.38 10.62
N LEU A 15 12.68 42.90 9.98
CA LEU A 15 11.31 42.75 10.45
C LEU A 15 10.85 41.28 10.38
N PHE A 16 11.19 40.58 9.30
CA PHE A 16 10.91 39.15 9.15
C PHE A 16 11.60 38.31 10.23
N LEU A 17 12.88 38.57 10.50
CA LEU A 17 13.65 37.89 11.55
C LEU A 17 13.09 38.19 12.95
N ALA A 18 12.66 39.43 13.22
CA ALA A 18 12.02 39.79 14.48
C ALA A 18 10.69 39.05 14.70
N CYS A 19 9.85 38.93 13.65
CA CYS A 19 8.63 38.13 13.71
C CYS A 19 8.90 36.64 13.94
N MET A 20 9.94 36.08 13.30
CA MET A 20 10.35 34.69 13.52
C MET A 20 10.84 34.45 14.95
N VAL A 21 11.61 35.37 15.53
CA VAL A 21 12.07 35.26 16.93
C VAL A 21 10.89 35.33 17.90
N LEU A 22 9.90 36.20 17.65
CA LEU A 22 8.68 36.26 18.48
C LEU A 22 7.84 34.99 18.39
N LEU A 23 7.77 34.35 17.22
CA LEU A 23 7.08 33.08 17.04
C LEU A 23 7.81 31.90 17.70
N LEU A 24 9.15 31.92 17.73
CA LEU A 24 9.97 30.84 18.26
C LEU A 24 10.21 30.93 19.77
N THR A 25 10.15 32.12 20.37
CA THR A 25 10.47 32.32 21.80
C THR A 25 9.27 32.16 22.73
N GLY A 26 8.06 31.95 22.20
CA GLY A 26 6.89 31.55 23.00
C GLY A 26 6.49 32.56 24.08
N PHE A 27 6.75 33.85 23.88
CA PHE A 27 6.31 34.88 24.82
C PHE A 27 4.77 34.93 24.89
N PRO A 28 4.16 34.78 26.08
CA PRO A 28 2.71 34.89 26.21
C PRO A 28 2.31 36.36 26.06
N VAL A 29 1.71 36.70 24.92
CA VAL A 29 1.06 37.99 24.73
C VAL A 29 -0.28 37.95 25.46
N SER A 30 -0.49 38.91 26.35
CA SER A 30 -1.75 39.12 27.09
C SER A 30 -2.95 39.15 26.14
N SER A 31 -4.03 38.45 26.52
CA SER A 31 -5.25 38.25 25.73
C SER A 31 -6.06 39.52 25.43
N GLU A 32 -5.65 40.68 25.94
CA GLU A 32 -6.37 41.95 25.72
C GLU A 32 -5.89 42.76 24.50
N ALA A 33 -4.79 42.39 23.84
CA ALA A 33 -4.26 43.15 22.69
C ALA A 33 -4.67 42.59 21.31
N GLN A 34 -5.47 41.51 21.25
CA GLN A 34 -5.61 40.72 20.02
C GLN A 34 -6.89 40.96 19.20
N SER A 35 -7.68 42.00 19.50
CA SER A 35 -9.00 42.13 18.87
C SER A 35 -9.10 42.96 17.59
N HIS A 36 -8.17 43.87 17.22
CA HIS A 36 -8.48 44.73 16.05
C HIS A 36 -7.35 45.20 15.11
N ALA A 37 -6.07 44.92 15.34
CA ALA A 37 -5.01 45.54 14.51
C ALA A 37 -4.32 44.64 13.46
N ASP A 38 -4.16 43.32 13.68
CA ASP A 38 -3.12 42.58 12.93
C ASP A 38 -3.55 41.82 11.66
N ARG A 39 -4.85 41.55 11.46
CA ARG A 39 -5.27 40.79 10.26
C ARG A 39 -5.31 41.64 8.99
N GLY A 40 -5.38 42.97 9.12
CA GLY A 40 -5.42 43.90 7.99
C GLY A 40 -4.04 44.20 7.41
N ALA A 41 -3.04 44.40 8.28
CA ALA A 41 -1.68 44.78 7.87
C ALA A 41 -0.95 43.63 7.15
N ALA A 42 -1.03 42.41 7.68
CA ALA A 42 -0.41 41.24 7.04
C ALA A 42 -1.05 40.89 5.69
N ARG A 43 -2.37 41.09 5.53
CA ARG A 43 -3.05 40.88 4.24
C ARG A 43 -2.73 41.96 3.21
N ARG A 44 -2.55 43.23 3.62
CA ARG A 44 -2.09 44.29 2.72
C ARG A 44 -0.66 44.06 2.25
N LEU A 45 0.24 43.67 3.15
CA LEU A 45 1.64 43.37 2.81
C LEU A 45 1.76 42.19 1.83
N MET A 46 0.93 41.14 2.00
CA MET A 46 0.90 40.02 1.07
C MET A 46 0.24 40.36 -0.28
N ALA A 47 -0.75 41.27 -0.30
CA ALA A 47 -1.38 41.74 -1.53
C ALA A 47 -0.44 42.66 -2.33
N GLU A 48 0.27 43.58 -1.66
CA GLU A 48 1.27 44.47 -2.28
C GLU A 48 2.48 43.70 -2.83
N MET A 49 2.85 42.56 -2.22
CA MET A 49 3.89 41.68 -2.76
C MET A 49 3.42 40.84 -3.97
N SER A 50 2.11 40.73 -4.21
CA SER A 50 1.55 39.96 -5.33
C SER A 50 1.29 40.79 -6.60
N GLU A 51 1.18 42.11 -6.47
CA GLU A 51 0.91 43.02 -7.61
C GLU A 51 2.20 43.46 -8.34
N GLU A 52 3.40 43.25 -7.76
CA GLU A 52 4.67 43.65 -8.36
C GLU A 52 5.30 42.59 -9.30
N GLU A 53 4.70 41.39 -9.45
CA GLU A 53 5.22 40.31 -10.31
C GLU A 53 4.55 40.17 -11.69
N THR A 54 3.64 41.08 -12.07
CA THR A 54 2.98 41.04 -13.39
C THR A 54 3.27 42.26 -14.26
N GLU A 55 4.55 42.54 -14.54
CA GLU A 55 4.89 43.44 -15.64
C GLU A 55 6.28 43.11 -16.21
N SER A 56 6.34 42.10 -17.10
CA SER A 56 7.23 42.01 -18.27
C SER A 56 7.36 40.56 -18.78
N ALA A 57 6.52 40.18 -19.75
CA ALA A 57 6.83 39.07 -20.63
C ALA A 57 6.18 39.31 -22.01
N ASP A 58 7.03 39.70 -22.94
CA ASP A 58 6.81 39.86 -24.37
C ASP A 58 6.49 38.49 -25.03
N PRO A 59 5.39 38.33 -25.79
CA PRO A 59 5.07 37.06 -26.42
C PRO A 59 5.48 37.08 -27.89
N SER A 60 6.63 36.48 -28.21
CA SER A 60 6.93 36.08 -29.58
C SER A 60 7.48 34.64 -29.65
N GLU A 61 6.80 33.86 -30.48
CA GLU A 61 7.26 32.69 -31.25
C GLU A 61 7.59 31.36 -30.51
N GLY A 62 6.95 30.28 -30.97
CA GLY A 62 7.50 28.94 -30.82
C GLY A 62 6.50 27.79 -30.71
N ASP A 63 5.67 27.59 -31.73
CA ASP A 63 4.98 26.33 -31.98
C ASP A 63 5.98 25.16 -31.98
N SER A 64 5.78 24.16 -31.13
CA SER A 64 6.32 22.82 -31.37
C SER A 64 5.39 21.74 -30.84
N ASP A 65 4.94 20.92 -31.79
CA ASP A 65 4.17 19.69 -31.64
C ASP A 65 4.82 18.74 -30.61
N PHE A 66 4.23 18.67 -29.41
CA PHE A 66 4.53 17.59 -28.47
C PHE A 66 3.64 16.38 -28.77
N ARG A 67 4.08 15.54 -29.71
CA ARG A 67 3.51 14.21 -29.96
C ARG A 67 3.66 13.35 -28.70
N SER A 68 2.52 12.97 -28.11
CA SER A 68 2.41 11.94 -27.10
C SER A 68 2.89 10.59 -27.66
N SER A 69 4.10 10.18 -27.28
CA SER A 69 4.54 8.80 -27.42
C SER A 69 3.87 7.96 -26.35
N ASN A 70 3.18 6.91 -26.80
CA ASN A 70 2.69 5.85 -25.94
C ASN A 70 3.87 5.24 -25.18
N PHE A 71 3.69 5.10 -23.87
CA PHE A 71 4.55 4.33 -22.98
C PHE A 71 4.27 2.83 -23.23
N GLU A 72 4.58 2.36 -24.43
CA GLU A 72 4.83 0.94 -24.65
C GLU A 72 6.19 0.65 -24.05
N ASN A 73 6.23 -0.31 -23.12
CA ASN A 73 7.40 -0.98 -22.55
C ASN A 73 8.72 -0.53 -23.16
N ALA A 74 9.38 0.44 -22.52
CA ALA A 74 10.71 0.83 -22.91
C ALA A 74 11.61 -0.41 -22.92
N ASP A 75 12.24 -0.65 -24.08
CA ASP A 75 13.28 -1.64 -24.33
C ASP A 75 14.41 -1.54 -23.30
N PHE A 76 14.20 -2.15 -22.13
CA PHE A 76 15.25 -2.56 -21.20
C PHE A 76 15.69 -4.00 -21.56
N ASP A 77 15.81 -4.28 -22.87
CA ASP A 77 16.08 -5.62 -23.40
C ASP A 77 17.45 -5.71 -24.13
N ALA A 78 18.11 -4.58 -24.41
CA ALA A 78 19.34 -4.57 -25.21
C ALA A 78 20.64 -4.83 -24.42
N GLY A 79 20.62 -5.55 -23.30
CA GLY A 79 21.86 -5.82 -22.55
C GLY A 79 21.81 -6.82 -21.40
N MET A 80 20.77 -7.67 -21.31
CA MET A 80 20.59 -8.59 -20.18
C MET A 80 20.91 -10.06 -20.49
N GLU A 81 21.16 -10.43 -21.75
CA GLU A 81 21.46 -11.83 -22.14
C GLU A 81 22.74 -12.37 -21.46
N ASP A 82 23.70 -11.51 -21.11
CA ASP A 82 24.94 -11.91 -20.42
C ASP A 82 24.76 -12.19 -18.91
N LEU A 83 23.69 -11.67 -18.27
CA LEU A 83 23.46 -11.88 -16.84
C LEU A 83 22.75 -13.22 -16.55
N ASP A 84 21.86 -13.66 -17.45
CA ASP A 84 21.23 -14.99 -17.37
C ASP A 84 22.29 -16.10 -17.58
N TYR A 85 23.37 -15.81 -18.33
CA TYR A 85 24.51 -16.72 -18.50
C TYR A 85 25.31 -16.93 -17.20
N ASP A 86 25.63 -15.87 -16.44
CA ASP A 86 26.38 -15.99 -15.19
C ASP A 86 25.57 -16.71 -14.09
N PHE A 87 24.26 -16.46 -14.01
CA PHE A 87 23.38 -17.10 -13.02
C PHE A 87 23.08 -18.58 -13.34
N ARG A 88 23.03 -18.96 -14.62
CA ARG A 88 22.88 -20.37 -15.04
C ARG A 88 24.18 -21.17 -14.96
N LYS A 89 25.34 -20.52 -15.14
CA LYS A 89 26.64 -21.22 -15.12
C LYS A 89 27.05 -21.67 -13.72
N SER A 90 26.70 -20.91 -12.67
CA SER A 90 26.80 -21.36 -11.28
C SER A 90 25.87 -22.54 -10.97
N ARG A 91 24.74 -22.67 -11.68
CA ARG A 91 23.83 -23.83 -11.61
C ARG A 91 24.45 -25.14 -12.10
N SER A 92 25.31 -25.09 -13.12
CA SER A 92 25.87 -26.28 -13.79
C SER A 92 27.13 -26.90 -13.14
N LYS A 93 27.79 -26.20 -12.21
CA LYS A 93 29.07 -26.67 -11.64
C LYS A 93 28.94 -27.50 -10.36
N GLU A 94 27.75 -27.61 -9.78
CA GLU A 94 27.55 -28.29 -8.50
C GLU A 94 26.88 -29.68 -8.62
N GLU A 95 26.35 -30.04 -9.79
CA GLU A 95 25.65 -31.32 -10.02
C GLU A 95 26.58 -32.50 -10.40
N ASP A 96 27.87 -32.27 -10.64
CA ASP A 96 28.82 -33.32 -11.09
C ASP A 96 29.80 -33.82 -10.01
N ALA A 97 29.55 -33.56 -8.71
CA ALA A 97 30.38 -34.09 -7.64
C ALA A 97 29.90 -35.49 -7.17
N PRO A 98 30.66 -36.59 -7.39
CA PRO A 98 30.25 -37.91 -6.96
C PRO A 98 30.24 -38.03 -5.42
N LYS A 99 29.05 -38.26 -4.85
CA LYS A 99 28.86 -38.61 -3.43
C LYS A 99 29.53 -39.95 -3.12
N LYS A 100 30.77 -39.93 -2.64
CA LYS A 100 31.42 -41.08 -2.00
C LYS A 100 30.86 -41.24 -0.59
N ILE A 101 29.90 -42.15 -0.44
CA ILE A 101 29.48 -42.69 0.85
C ILE A 101 30.63 -43.53 1.41
N ARG A 102 31.23 -43.09 2.52
CA ARG A 102 32.23 -43.87 3.26
C ARG A 102 31.71 -44.06 4.68
N ASN A 103 31.25 -45.28 4.95
CA ASN A 103 31.00 -45.77 6.30
C ASN A 103 32.33 -45.94 7.03
N SER A 104 32.51 -45.27 8.16
CA SER A 104 33.52 -45.66 9.15
C SER A 104 33.04 -45.37 10.56
N SER A 105 32.70 -46.47 11.22
CA SER A 105 32.60 -46.64 12.66
C SER A 105 33.95 -46.39 13.36
N SER A 106 33.97 -45.52 14.37
CA SER A 106 34.85 -45.64 15.56
C SER A 106 34.30 -44.71 16.66
N ARG A 107 33.78 -45.24 17.76
CA ARG A 107 34.45 -45.67 19.00
C ARG A 107 35.11 -44.51 19.78
N SER A 108 34.36 -44.00 20.75
CA SER A 108 34.73 -43.77 22.16
C SER A 108 36.13 -43.26 22.49
N SER A 109 36.19 -42.03 23.04
CA SER A 109 37.03 -41.73 24.21
C SER A 109 36.50 -40.49 24.96
N LYS A 110 36.33 -40.67 26.28
CA LYS A 110 35.98 -39.66 27.28
C LYS A 110 37.17 -38.77 27.63
N SER A 111 36.93 -37.47 27.78
CA SER A 111 37.51 -36.51 28.74
C SER A 111 36.89 -35.15 28.40
N GLY A 112 36.32 -34.33 29.26
CA GLY A 112 36.54 -34.07 30.67
C GLY A 112 36.71 -32.54 30.83
N SER A 113 35.88 -31.94 31.68
CA SER A 113 35.98 -30.59 32.27
C SER A 113 35.48 -29.33 31.54
N ALA A 114 34.34 -28.86 32.07
CA ALA A 114 34.18 -27.59 32.78
C ALA A 114 34.16 -26.25 32.01
N ALA A 115 32.95 -25.68 31.88
CA ALA A 115 32.66 -24.31 32.28
C ALA A 115 31.14 -24.13 32.46
N LYS A 116 30.70 -24.23 33.70
CA LYS A 116 29.34 -23.89 34.16
C LYS A 116 29.34 -22.38 34.42
N ARG A 117 28.59 -21.59 33.65
CA ARG A 117 28.27 -20.21 34.03
C ARG A 117 26.76 -20.01 33.90
N THR A 118 26.19 -19.78 35.07
CA THR A 118 24.79 -19.54 35.38
C THR A 118 24.32 -18.20 34.84
N SER A 119 23.15 -18.15 34.21
CA SER A 119 22.22 -17.04 34.34
C SER A 119 20.82 -17.60 34.54
N ARG A 120 20.44 -17.54 35.82
CA ARG A 120 19.14 -17.79 36.40
C ARG A 120 18.44 -16.43 36.39
N MET A 121 17.31 -16.28 35.71
CA MET A 121 16.28 -15.30 36.04
C MET A 121 15.00 -15.54 35.23
N ASN A 122 13.94 -15.81 35.99
CA ASN A 122 12.51 -15.58 35.74
C ASN A 122 11.77 -16.56 34.80
N GLU A 123 11.55 -17.77 35.31
CA GLU A 123 10.29 -18.51 35.14
C GLU A 123 9.39 -18.13 36.33
N GLU A 124 8.41 -17.25 36.13
CA GLU A 124 7.27 -16.97 37.01
C GLU A 124 6.41 -15.88 36.32
N GLU A 125 5.61 -16.26 35.31
CA GLU A 125 4.42 -15.52 34.80
C GLU A 125 3.72 -16.25 33.63
N GLU A 126 3.47 -17.56 33.73
CA GLU A 126 2.63 -18.28 32.75
C GLU A 126 1.72 -19.32 33.44
N GLU A 127 0.84 -18.88 34.35
CA GLU A 127 -0.32 -19.66 34.80
C GLU A 127 -1.46 -18.73 35.23
N GLU A 128 -2.21 -18.12 34.29
CA GLU A 128 -3.61 -17.70 34.58
C GLU A 128 -4.40 -17.29 33.32
N TRP A 129 -4.65 -18.20 32.38
CA TRP A 129 -5.75 -18.02 31.41
C TRP A 129 -6.41 -19.37 31.12
N ASN A 130 -7.24 -19.83 32.05
CA ASN A 130 -8.32 -20.78 31.78
C ASN A 130 -9.51 -20.44 32.69
N GLU A 131 -10.68 -20.37 32.08
CA GLU A 131 -12.02 -20.48 32.68
C GLU A 131 -12.51 -19.35 33.61
N THR A 132 -13.27 -18.42 33.03
CA THR A 132 -14.57 -18.00 33.59
C THR A 132 -15.52 -17.59 32.47
N GLU A 133 -16.20 -18.57 31.87
CA GLU A 133 -17.58 -18.38 31.42
C GLU A 133 -18.49 -18.64 32.63
N THR A 134 -19.12 -17.58 33.15
CA THR A 134 -20.36 -17.72 33.93
C THR A 134 -21.22 -16.47 33.72
N GLU A 135 -22.39 -16.72 33.13
CA GLU A 135 -23.69 -16.12 33.42
C GLU A 135 -23.73 -14.73 34.05
N GLU A 136 -24.16 -13.73 33.29
CA GLU A 136 -24.91 -12.60 33.84
C GLU A 136 -25.88 -12.05 32.79
N ASP A 137 -27.09 -12.62 32.81
CA ASP A 137 -28.25 -12.14 32.06
C ASP A 137 -29.38 -11.98 33.09
N GLN A 138 -29.46 -10.80 33.72
CA GLN A 138 -30.67 -10.31 34.39
C GLN A 138 -30.58 -8.82 34.76
N ASP A 139 -31.73 -8.16 34.65
CA ASP A 139 -32.08 -6.84 35.20
C ASP A 139 -31.69 -5.57 34.45
N LEU A 140 -32.47 -5.23 33.41
CA LEU A 140 -33.03 -3.88 33.26
C LEU A 140 -34.41 -3.91 32.56
N LYS A 141 -35.46 -4.22 33.34
CA LYS A 141 -36.88 -3.92 33.00
C LYS A 141 -37.51 -3.08 34.12
N SER A 142 -37.54 -1.76 33.92
CA SER A 142 -38.57 -0.81 34.41
C SER A 142 -38.07 0.58 34.04
N GLY A 143 -38.80 1.54 33.50
CA GLY A 143 -40.21 1.72 33.22
C GLY A 143 -40.42 3.24 33.12
N SER A 144 -41.21 3.73 32.17
CA SER A 144 -42.27 4.72 32.42
C SER A 144 -42.88 5.21 31.11
N SER A 145 -44.18 4.96 31.02
CA SER A 145 -45.11 5.59 30.10
C SER A 145 -45.28 7.07 30.42
N SER A 146 -45.49 7.91 29.40
CA SER A 146 -46.41 9.07 29.48
C SER A 146 -46.86 9.62 28.11
N LYS A 147 -48.12 9.30 27.79
CA LYS A 147 -49.21 10.14 27.23
C LYS A 147 -48.92 11.20 26.13
N LYS A 148 -49.42 10.89 24.92
CA LYS A 148 -50.65 11.41 24.26
C LYS A 148 -50.90 12.94 24.21
N ARG A 149 -50.92 13.51 22.98
CA ARG A 149 -51.82 14.60 22.48
C ARG A 149 -51.63 14.73 20.94
N ARG A 150 -52.60 14.41 20.06
CA ARG A 150 -53.63 15.30 19.42
C ARG A 150 -53.09 16.73 19.18
N SER A 151 -53.14 17.38 18.01
CA SER A 151 -54.07 17.45 16.87
C SER A 151 -53.39 18.36 15.81
N GLY A 152 -53.52 18.22 14.49
CA GLY A 152 -54.65 18.75 13.72
C GLY A 152 -54.17 19.43 12.42
N THR A 153 -54.83 19.07 11.31
CA THR A 153 -55.27 19.89 10.15
C THR A 153 -54.41 21.05 9.61
N SER A 154 -54.15 21.03 8.29
CA SER A 154 -54.54 22.08 7.30
C SER A 154 -53.92 21.71 5.93
N SER A 155 -54.72 21.42 4.89
CA SER A 155 -54.96 22.23 3.66
C SER A 155 -53.67 22.65 2.90
N ARG A 156 -53.56 22.67 1.57
CA ARG A 156 -54.49 23.13 0.54
C ARG A 156 -53.81 22.97 -0.84
N THR A 157 -54.60 22.60 -1.86
CA THR A 157 -54.59 23.03 -3.27
C THR A 157 -53.29 23.23 -4.06
N GLY A 158 -53.26 22.69 -5.29
CA GLY A 158 -52.42 23.24 -6.36
C GLY A 158 -52.50 22.46 -7.67
N SER A 159 -53.34 22.95 -8.58
CA SER A 159 -53.62 22.43 -9.93
C SER A 159 -52.54 22.78 -10.97
N SER A 160 -52.76 22.33 -12.21
CA SER A 160 -52.12 22.61 -13.51
C SER A 160 -51.05 21.57 -13.94
N GLU A 161 -51.25 20.74 -14.97
CA GLU A 161 -51.67 20.95 -16.37
C GLU A 161 -50.61 21.67 -17.23
N LYS A 162 -49.87 20.92 -18.06
CA LYS A 162 -49.78 21.18 -19.53
C LYS A 162 -48.89 20.19 -20.31
N LYS A 163 -49.49 19.76 -21.42
CA LYS A 163 -48.96 19.15 -22.65
C LYS A 163 -47.73 19.86 -23.24
N LYS A 164 -46.88 19.10 -23.96
CA LYS A 164 -46.51 19.26 -25.40
C LYS A 164 -45.37 18.29 -25.75
N LYS A 165 -45.61 17.32 -26.65
CA LYS A 165 -45.44 17.33 -28.12
C LYS A 165 -44.00 17.07 -28.61
N SER A 166 -43.85 15.86 -29.13
CA SER A 166 -43.12 15.44 -30.33
C SER A 166 -42.65 16.54 -31.30
N SER A 167 -41.45 16.38 -31.87
CA SER A 167 -41.25 16.05 -33.29
C SER A 167 -39.79 16.29 -33.73
N ALA A 168 -39.25 15.31 -34.49
CA ALA A 168 -38.43 15.45 -35.69
C ALA A 168 -37.11 16.26 -35.59
N ASP A 169 -36.05 16.06 -36.35
CA ASP A 169 -35.75 15.41 -37.63
C ASP A 169 -34.21 15.46 -37.70
N THR A 170 -33.51 14.56 -38.41
CA THR A 170 -32.36 14.91 -39.28
C THR A 170 -31.79 13.66 -39.98
N LYS A 171 -31.90 13.74 -41.31
CA LYS A 171 -31.29 13.00 -42.43
C LYS A 171 -29.81 12.60 -42.22
N LYS A 172 -29.34 11.41 -42.62
CA LYS A 172 -29.20 10.78 -43.97
C LYS A 172 -28.07 11.38 -44.83
N ARG A 173 -27.04 10.55 -45.13
CA ARG A 173 -26.24 10.39 -46.39
C ARG A 173 -24.79 9.98 -46.04
N THR A 174 -24.27 8.78 -46.33
CA THR A 174 -23.96 8.05 -47.60
C THR A 174 -22.67 8.48 -48.31
N GLY A 175 -21.79 7.50 -48.54
CA GLY A 175 -20.68 7.48 -49.51
C GLY A 175 -19.30 7.59 -48.83
N SER A 176 -18.23 6.90 -49.22
CA SER A 176 -17.99 5.97 -50.34
C SER A 176 -16.61 5.31 -50.13
N SER A 177 -16.53 4.01 -50.41
CA SER A 177 -15.40 3.26 -51.00
C SER A 177 -13.94 3.72 -50.83
N ARG A 178 -13.08 2.85 -50.28
CA ARG A 178 -11.92 2.36 -51.04
C ARG A 178 -11.40 1.02 -50.48
N SER A 179 -11.35 0.05 -51.38
CA SER A 179 -10.82 -1.29 -51.20
C SER A 179 -9.32 -1.30 -51.44
N GLU A 180 -8.53 -1.86 -50.52
CA GLU A 180 -7.20 -2.40 -50.85
C GLU A 180 -7.06 -3.80 -50.27
N LYS A 181 -6.90 -4.75 -51.19
CA LYS A 181 -6.56 -6.15 -50.95
C LYS A 181 -5.07 -6.23 -50.65
N SER A 182 -4.70 -6.76 -49.49
CA SER A 182 -3.36 -7.34 -49.29
C SER A 182 -3.49 -8.76 -48.73
N GLY A 183 -2.83 -9.69 -49.41
CA GLY A 183 -2.94 -11.13 -49.21
C GLY A 183 -2.40 -11.56 -47.86
N ARG A 184 -3.26 -12.18 -47.05
CA ARG A 184 -2.91 -12.74 -45.74
C ARG A 184 -2.65 -14.24 -45.89
N SER A 185 -1.37 -14.60 -45.83
CA SER A 185 -0.90 -15.99 -45.78
C SER A 185 -1.49 -16.71 -44.56
N SER A 186 -2.28 -17.74 -44.82
CA SER A 186 -2.95 -18.58 -43.82
C SER A 186 -1.95 -19.54 -43.17
N LYS A 187 -1.25 -19.09 -42.12
CA LYS A 187 -0.54 -19.99 -41.20
C LYS A 187 -1.56 -20.72 -40.33
N THR A 188 -1.73 -22.00 -40.62
CA THR A 188 -2.53 -22.97 -39.87
C THR A 188 -2.02 -23.05 -38.43
N LYS A 189 -2.66 -22.30 -37.50
CA LYS A 189 -2.39 -22.40 -36.06
C LYS A 189 -2.88 -23.78 -35.58
N GLY A 190 -1.95 -24.69 -35.31
CA GLY A 190 -2.23 -25.92 -34.59
C GLY A 190 -2.82 -25.59 -33.22
N LYS A 191 -4.08 -25.96 -33.00
CA LYS A 191 -4.73 -25.90 -31.68
C LYS A 191 -4.00 -26.88 -30.77
N ARG A 192 -3.03 -26.40 -29.98
CA ARG A 192 -2.55 -27.17 -28.80
C ARG A 192 -3.73 -27.32 -27.86
N ASN A 193 -4.22 -28.54 -27.73
CA ASN A 193 -5.24 -28.91 -26.77
C ASN A 193 -4.57 -28.90 -25.39
N VAL A 194 -4.58 -27.75 -24.70
CA VAL A 194 -4.15 -27.66 -23.30
C VAL A 194 -5.23 -28.35 -22.49
N GLN A 195 -4.97 -29.59 -22.09
CA GLN A 195 -5.81 -30.27 -21.11
C GLN A 195 -5.74 -29.43 -19.83
N LYS A 196 -6.88 -28.89 -19.41
CA LYS A 196 -7.01 -28.16 -18.15
C LYS A 196 -6.85 -29.18 -17.04
N GLU A 197 -5.66 -29.27 -16.47
CA GLU A 197 -5.39 -30.08 -15.30
C GLU A 197 -6.24 -29.51 -14.16
N GLU A 198 -7.28 -30.25 -13.75
CA GLU A 198 -8.12 -29.87 -12.62
C GLU A 198 -7.29 -30.05 -11.36
N VAL A 199 -7.00 -28.96 -10.66
CA VAL A 199 -6.34 -28.99 -9.36
C VAL A 199 -7.23 -29.83 -8.43
N PRO A 200 -6.72 -30.90 -7.80
CA PRO A 200 -7.51 -31.75 -6.92
C PRO A 200 -8.18 -30.90 -5.84
N GLU A 201 -9.50 -31.03 -5.71
CA GLU A 201 -10.26 -30.36 -4.66
C GLU A 201 -9.82 -30.91 -3.30
N ASP A 202 -9.50 -30.02 -2.35
CA ASP A 202 -9.11 -30.40 -1.00
C ASP A 202 -10.34 -30.87 -0.21
N THR A 203 -10.49 -32.19 -0.10
CA THR A 203 -11.66 -32.86 0.50
C THR A 203 -11.64 -32.90 2.03
N ARG A 204 -10.61 -32.35 2.69
CA ARG A 204 -10.50 -32.31 4.15
C ARG A 204 -11.59 -31.44 4.78
N THR A 205 -12.12 -31.87 5.92
CA THR A 205 -13.14 -31.06 6.64
C THR A 205 -12.51 -29.83 7.29
N PRO A 206 -13.30 -28.77 7.60
CA PRO A 206 -12.79 -27.60 8.32
C PRO A 206 -12.08 -27.95 9.63
N GLU A 207 -12.55 -28.95 10.37
CA GLU A 207 -11.96 -29.41 11.63
C GLU A 207 -10.61 -30.10 11.41
N GLU A 208 -10.44 -30.84 10.31
CA GLU A 208 -9.17 -31.46 9.96
C GLU A 208 -8.13 -30.40 9.58
N LYS A 209 -8.53 -29.41 8.78
CA LYS A 209 -7.67 -28.27 8.41
C LYS A 209 -7.24 -27.49 9.64
N GLU A 210 -8.16 -27.26 10.59
CA GLU A 210 -7.85 -26.60 11.85
C GLU A 210 -6.87 -27.41 12.71
N ARG A 211 -7.09 -28.73 12.81
CA ARG A 211 -6.19 -29.64 13.52
C ARG A 211 -4.79 -29.64 12.93
N ASP A 212 -4.67 -29.71 11.60
CA ASP A 212 -3.40 -29.66 10.87
C ASP A 212 -2.68 -28.33 11.12
N ARG A 213 -3.42 -27.21 11.10
CA ARG A 213 -2.90 -25.87 11.37
C ARG A 213 -2.38 -25.74 12.80
N MET A 214 -3.12 -26.23 13.79
CA MET A 214 -2.70 -26.20 15.20
C MET A 214 -1.52 -27.15 15.45
N ALA A 215 -1.45 -28.28 14.76
CA ALA A 215 -0.27 -29.13 14.77
C ALA A 215 0.96 -28.41 14.20
N TYR A 216 0.81 -27.75 13.05
CA TYR A 216 1.86 -26.94 12.43
C TYR A 216 2.33 -25.81 13.35
N PHE A 217 1.41 -25.09 14.01
CA PHE A 217 1.76 -24.04 14.96
C PHE A 217 2.53 -24.59 16.16
N ARG A 218 2.12 -25.73 16.73
CA ARG A 218 2.85 -26.36 17.85
C ARG A 218 4.25 -26.83 17.47
N GLU A 219 4.44 -27.27 16.24
CA GLU A 219 5.75 -27.74 15.74
C GLU A 219 6.69 -26.59 15.40
N THR A 220 6.16 -25.53 14.79
CA THR A 220 6.99 -24.48 14.15
C THR A 220 6.93 -23.12 14.85
N GLY A 221 5.94 -22.89 15.71
CA GLY A 221 5.62 -21.58 16.28
C GLY A 221 4.96 -20.60 15.29
N ILE A 222 4.66 -21.03 14.06
CA ILE A 222 4.17 -20.14 13.00
C ILE A 222 2.64 -20.21 12.88
N TRP A 223 1.99 -19.07 13.07
CA TRP A 223 0.54 -18.98 12.94
C TRP A 223 0.11 -18.76 11.49
N ARG A 224 -0.40 -19.82 10.87
CA ARG A 224 -1.08 -19.74 9.56
C ARG A 224 -2.49 -19.21 9.74
N TRP A 225 -2.93 -18.42 8.76
CA TRP A 225 -4.28 -17.90 8.77
C TRP A 225 -5.31 -19.02 8.60
N PRO A 226 -6.43 -18.99 9.33
CA PRO A 226 -7.48 -20.00 9.17
C PRO A 226 -8.14 -19.84 7.81
N GLU A 227 -8.52 -20.97 7.22
CA GLU A 227 -9.55 -20.98 6.18
C GLU A 227 -10.91 -20.83 6.86
N LEU A 228 -11.70 -19.85 6.42
CA LEU A 228 -13.02 -19.59 6.97
C LEU A 228 -14.09 -20.27 6.12
N THR A 229 -15.09 -20.83 6.78
CA THR A 229 -16.32 -21.31 6.14
C THR A 229 -17.15 -20.14 5.60
N GLU A 230 -18.05 -20.40 4.65
CA GLU A 230 -18.95 -19.38 4.11
C GLU A 230 -19.76 -18.67 5.21
N THR A 231 -20.28 -19.43 6.19
CA THR A 231 -21.02 -18.87 7.32
C THR A 231 -20.16 -17.95 8.20
N GLN A 232 -18.89 -18.31 8.44
CA GLN A 232 -17.96 -17.45 9.18
C GLN A 232 -17.64 -16.17 8.41
N ILE A 233 -17.46 -16.28 7.09
CA ILE A 233 -17.22 -15.13 6.22
C ILE A 233 -18.42 -14.17 6.22
N GLU A 234 -19.64 -14.71 6.07
CA GLU A 234 -20.88 -13.91 6.15
C GLU A 234 -21.04 -13.22 7.51
N THR A 235 -20.72 -13.94 8.58
CA THR A 235 -20.73 -13.39 9.94
C THR A 235 -19.74 -12.23 10.08
N GLU A 236 -18.52 -12.38 9.57
CA GLU A 236 -17.51 -11.31 9.62
C GLU A 236 -17.94 -10.12 8.74
N ILE A 237 -18.51 -10.38 7.56
CA ILE A 237 -19.07 -9.34 6.68
C ILE A 237 -20.14 -8.53 7.40
N GLU A 238 -21.07 -9.16 8.11
CA GLU A 238 -22.12 -8.45 8.85
C GLU A 238 -21.56 -7.66 10.04
N LYS A 239 -20.54 -8.18 10.73
CA LYS A 239 -19.81 -7.44 11.76
C LYS A 239 -19.10 -6.21 11.18
N GLN A 240 -18.43 -6.35 10.05
CA GLN A 240 -17.76 -5.26 9.34
C GLN A 240 -18.74 -4.18 8.87
N LYS A 241 -19.93 -4.57 8.36
CA LYS A 241 -20.99 -3.61 7.99
C LYS A 241 -21.52 -2.83 9.20
N LYS A 242 -21.74 -3.48 10.34
CA LYS A 242 -22.14 -2.80 11.58
C LYS A 242 -21.09 -1.78 12.01
N TYR A 243 -19.82 -2.17 11.98
CA TYR A 243 -18.70 -1.29 12.30
C TYR A 243 -18.61 -0.09 11.34
N LEU A 244 -18.88 -0.29 10.04
CA LEU A 244 -18.95 0.82 9.07
C LEU A 244 -20.10 1.79 9.34
N GLU A 245 -21.25 1.32 9.80
CA GLU A 245 -22.36 2.21 10.20
C GLU A 245 -21.98 3.02 11.46
N GLU A 246 -21.21 2.46 12.39
CA GLU A 246 -20.65 3.21 13.53
C GLU A 246 -19.70 4.32 13.07
N ILE A 247 -18.80 4.02 12.12
CA ILE A 247 -17.89 5.03 11.53
C ILE A 247 -18.71 6.12 10.83
N LYS A 248 -19.64 5.73 9.96
CA LYS A 248 -20.48 6.66 9.19
C LYS A 248 -21.34 7.56 10.07
N ALA A 249 -21.83 7.08 11.21
CA ALA A 249 -22.55 7.90 12.18
C ALA A 249 -21.70 9.09 12.70
N LYS A 250 -20.38 8.91 12.80
CA LYS A 250 -19.45 9.97 13.24
C LYS A 250 -18.89 10.82 12.10
N PHE A 251 -18.92 10.29 10.88
CA PHE A 251 -18.46 10.93 9.64
C PHE A 251 -19.59 10.98 8.59
N PRO A 252 -20.66 11.76 8.82
CA PRO A 252 -21.90 11.69 8.03
C PRO A 252 -21.77 12.17 6.58
N ARG A 253 -20.64 12.77 6.19
CA ARG A 253 -20.35 13.13 4.79
C ARG A 253 -19.93 11.94 3.94
N THR A 254 -19.52 10.84 4.58
CA THR A 254 -19.03 9.68 3.88
C THR A 254 -20.17 8.86 3.26
N VAL A 255 -19.87 8.28 2.11
CA VAL A 255 -20.75 7.39 1.34
C VAL A 255 -20.08 6.03 1.26
N TYR A 256 -20.90 4.99 1.41
CA TYR A 256 -20.49 3.59 1.40
C TYR A 256 -20.59 3.00 -0.01
N TYR A 257 -19.53 2.32 -0.43
CA TYR A 257 -19.43 1.55 -1.67
C TYR A 257 -18.93 0.13 -1.34
N GLU A 258 -19.34 -0.83 -2.17
CA GLU A 258 -19.03 -2.24 -1.96
C GLU A 258 -18.64 -2.90 -3.29
N SER A 259 -17.59 -3.71 -3.27
CA SER A 259 -17.21 -4.62 -4.35
C SER A 259 -17.10 -6.05 -3.83
N GLU A 260 -16.53 -6.96 -4.61
CA GLU A 260 -16.34 -8.35 -4.21
C GLU A 260 -15.40 -8.45 -2.98
N HIS A 261 -14.29 -7.72 -2.99
CA HIS A 261 -13.24 -7.86 -1.98
C HIS A 261 -13.13 -6.68 -1.00
N PHE A 262 -13.83 -5.57 -1.25
CA PHE A 262 -13.66 -4.33 -0.48
C PHE A 262 -14.97 -3.70 -0.02
N PHE A 263 -14.92 -3.10 1.17
CA PHE A 263 -15.82 -2.03 1.59
C PHE A 263 -15.07 -0.70 1.52
N TYR A 264 -15.69 0.30 0.91
CA TYR A 264 -15.07 1.61 0.76
C TYR A 264 -15.99 2.72 1.24
N LEU A 265 -15.57 3.39 2.30
CA LEU A 265 -16.29 4.49 2.93
C LEU A 265 -15.52 5.79 2.67
N THR A 266 -16.12 6.73 1.95
CA THR A 266 -15.42 7.96 1.56
C THR A 266 -16.35 9.14 1.33
N ASP A 267 -15.89 10.36 1.59
CA ASP A 267 -16.57 11.60 1.20
C ASP A 267 -16.14 12.09 -0.21
N ALA A 268 -15.42 11.26 -0.98
CA ALA A 268 -15.08 11.53 -2.36
C ALA A 268 -16.31 11.54 -3.27
N PRO A 269 -16.35 12.42 -4.29
CA PRO A 269 -17.34 12.35 -5.35
C PRO A 269 -17.42 10.95 -5.97
N GLN A 270 -18.63 10.47 -6.24
CA GLN A 270 -18.87 9.12 -6.76
C GLN A 270 -17.98 8.71 -7.94
N PRO A 271 -17.70 9.55 -8.96
CA PRO A 271 -16.81 9.15 -10.05
C PRO A 271 -15.39 8.82 -9.58
N ILE A 272 -14.86 9.56 -8.60
CA ILE A 272 -13.55 9.30 -8.00
C ILE A 272 -13.60 8.03 -7.16
N ALA A 273 -14.67 7.84 -6.38
CA ALA A 273 -14.82 6.66 -5.55
C ALA A 273 -14.87 5.35 -6.37
N MET A 274 -15.65 5.34 -7.46
CA MET A 274 -15.73 4.18 -8.37
C MET A 274 -14.39 3.91 -9.08
N GLU A 275 -13.65 4.95 -9.41
CA GLU A 275 -12.29 4.82 -9.98
C GLU A 275 -11.34 4.17 -8.97
N CYS A 276 -11.38 4.59 -7.70
CA CYS A 276 -10.59 3.98 -6.62
C CYS A 276 -10.92 2.49 -6.45
N MET A 277 -12.21 2.14 -6.42
CA MET A 277 -12.68 0.74 -6.32
C MET A 277 -12.14 -0.14 -7.45
N LYS A 278 -12.11 0.40 -8.69
CA LYS A 278 -11.54 -0.32 -9.83
C LYS A 278 -10.06 -0.66 -9.60
N TYR A 279 -9.26 0.26 -9.06
CA TYR A 279 -7.84 0.01 -8.82
C TYR A 279 -7.58 -0.90 -7.61
N LEU A 280 -8.44 -0.86 -6.58
CA LEU A 280 -8.40 -1.83 -5.48
C LEU A 280 -8.63 -3.26 -5.97
N GLU A 281 -9.66 -3.49 -6.77
CA GLU A 281 -9.93 -4.80 -7.37
C GLU A 281 -8.83 -5.25 -8.35
N ALA A 282 -8.28 -4.32 -9.14
CA ALA A 282 -7.16 -4.62 -10.03
C ALA A 282 -5.90 -5.00 -9.25
N MET A 283 -5.60 -4.32 -8.14
CA MET A 283 -4.51 -4.67 -7.24
C MET A 283 -4.71 -6.06 -6.64
N PHE A 284 -5.90 -6.33 -6.09
CA PHE A 284 -6.22 -7.64 -5.51
C PHE A 284 -6.04 -8.76 -6.52
N ALA A 285 -6.61 -8.62 -7.73
CA ALA A 285 -6.49 -9.60 -8.79
C ALA A 285 -5.02 -9.83 -9.20
N ARG A 286 -4.22 -8.77 -9.28
CA ARG A 286 -2.80 -8.87 -9.66
C ARG A 286 -1.96 -9.54 -8.58
N LEU A 287 -2.20 -9.25 -7.30
CA LEU A 287 -1.51 -9.93 -6.20
C LEU A 287 -1.89 -11.40 -6.14
N CYS A 288 -3.17 -11.73 -6.32
CA CYS A 288 -3.62 -13.12 -6.42
C CYS A 288 -2.95 -13.87 -7.59
N GLU A 289 -2.82 -13.23 -8.75
CA GLU A 289 -2.08 -13.81 -9.89
C GLU A 289 -0.59 -14.00 -9.56
N MET A 290 0.07 -12.97 -9.04
CA MET A 290 1.50 -12.96 -8.74
C MET A 290 1.90 -14.01 -7.71
N PHE A 291 1.01 -14.27 -6.73
CA PHE A 291 1.23 -15.26 -5.69
C PHE A 291 0.49 -16.58 -5.94
N GLU A 292 -0.03 -16.77 -7.15
CA GLU A 292 -0.70 -17.99 -7.58
C GLU A 292 -1.82 -18.45 -6.63
N PHE A 293 -2.56 -17.50 -6.07
CA PHE A 293 -3.75 -17.83 -5.29
C PHE A 293 -4.77 -18.55 -6.17
N PRO A 294 -5.35 -19.66 -5.67
CA PRO A 294 -6.43 -20.33 -6.38
C PRO A 294 -7.54 -19.34 -6.71
N LYS A 295 -8.09 -19.42 -7.92
CA LYS A 295 -9.23 -18.58 -8.30
C LYS A 295 -10.40 -18.84 -7.36
N GLY A 296 -10.99 -17.77 -6.84
CA GLY A 296 -12.08 -17.84 -5.86
C GLY A 296 -11.63 -18.03 -4.41
N SER A 297 -10.32 -18.18 -4.15
CA SER A 297 -9.81 -18.11 -2.77
C SER A 297 -9.98 -16.69 -2.21
N ARG A 298 -10.24 -16.61 -0.90
CA ARG A 298 -10.37 -15.34 -0.19
C ARG A 298 -9.14 -15.10 0.66
N VAL A 299 -8.57 -13.91 0.51
CA VAL A 299 -7.43 -13.46 1.33
C VAL A 299 -7.93 -12.80 2.61
N TRP A 300 -9.01 -12.03 2.51
CA TRP A 300 -9.66 -11.35 3.64
C TRP A 300 -10.52 -12.31 4.46
N THR A 301 -10.61 -12.06 5.78
CA THR A 301 -11.54 -12.77 6.69
C THR A 301 -13.01 -12.48 6.34
N GLY A 302 -13.30 -11.26 5.90
CA GLY A 302 -14.54 -10.87 5.25
C GLY A 302 -14.23 -10.09 3.97
N LYS A 303 -14.23 -8.76 4.07
CA LYS A 303 -13.69 -7.83 3.07
C LYS A 303 -12.64 -6.92 3.71
N CYS A 304 -11.78 -6.32 2.90
CA CYS A 304 -10.90 -5.25 3.38
C CYS A 304 -11.72 -3.97 3.52
N ILE A 305 -11.69 -3.35 4.69
CA ILE A 305 -12.32 -2.04 4.93
C ILE A 305 -11.34 -0.95 4.48
N VAL A 306 -11.83 0.03 3.74
CA VAL A 306 -11.07 1.20 3.34
C VAL A 306 -11.87 2.46 3.68
N CYS A 307 -11.31 3.35 4.49
CA CYS A 307 -11.88 4.63 4.87
C CYS A 307 -11.01 5.76 4.31
N ALA A 308 -11.53 6.55 3.37
CA ALA A 308 -10.77 7.64 2.74
C ALA A 308 -11.44 8.99 2.91
N PHE A 309 -10.72 9.97 3.45
CA PHE A 309 -11.25 11.29 3.81
C PHE A 309 -10.66 12.41 2.95
N ALA A 310 -11.49 13.37 2.54
CA ALA A 310 -11.05 14.59 1.84
C ALA A 310 -10.19 15.47 2.75
N PHE A 311 -10.58 15.56 4.01
CA PHE A 311 -9.99 16.47 4.98
C PHE A 311 -9.05 15.72 5.92
N GLN A 312 -7.81 16.21 6.04
CA GLN A 312 -6.83 15.65 6.96
C GLN A 312 -7.34 15.64 8.40
N GLN A 313 -8.16 16.63 8.79
CA GLN A 313 -8.76 16.67 10.13
C GLN A 313 -9.69 15.50 10.40
N ASP A 314 -10.49 15.06 9.41
CA ASP A 314 -11.38 13.91 9.58
C ASP A 314 -10.57 12.61 9.67
N PHE A 315 -9.52 12.47 8.85
CA PHE A 315 -8.58 11.35 8.95
C PHE A 315 -7.92 11.29 10.34
N LEU A 316 -7.36 12.39 10.83
CA LEU A 316 -6.74 12.43 12.16
C LEU A 316 -7.73 12.14 13.29
N ARG A 317 -8.97 12.65 13.15
CA ARG A 317 -10.06 12.36 14.09
C ARG A 317 -10.45 10.88 14.05
N PHE A 318 -10.54 10.28 12.87
CA PHE A 318 -10.82 8.86 12.70
C PHE A 318 -9.74 8.01 13.37
N GLU A 319 -8.47 8.30 13.09
CA GLU A 319 -7.32 7.63 13.71
C GLU A 319 -7.37 7.72 15.24
N GLN A 320 -7.60 8.92 15.77
CA GLN A 320 -7.68 9.12 17.22
C GLN A 320 -8.84 8.34 17.85
N GLU A 321 -10.02 8.37 17.24
CA GLU A 321 -11.24 7.80 17.82
C GLU A 321 -11.28 6.27 17.74
N PHE A 322 -10.76 5.66 16.66
CA PHE A 322 -10.86 4.22 16.42
C PHE A 322 -9.58 3.45 16.75
N PHE A 323 -8.42 4.11 16.76
CA PHE A 323 -7.11 3.48 16.99
C PHE A 323 -6.30 4.10 18.14
N GLY A 324 -6.86 5.09 18.86
CA GLY A 324 -6.18 5.76 19.97
C GLY A 324 -4.91 6.51 19.54
N ALA A 325 -4.81 6.79 18.24
CA ALA A 325 -3.65 7.38 17.61
C ALA A 325 -3.52 8.85 18.02
N THR A 326 -2.36 9.25 18.56
CA THR A 326 -2.10 10.66 18.88
C THR A 326 -1.59 11.39 17.64
N ALA A 327 -1.98 12.65 17.45
CA ALA A 327 -1.66 13.45 16.26
C ALA A 327 -0.15 13.48 15.92
N ASN A 328 0.71 13.41 16.93
CA ASN A 328 2.17 13.45 16.77
C ASN A 328 2.77 12.17 16.16
N LYS A 329 2.06 11.03 16.20
CA LYS A 329 2.55 9.77 15.64
C LYS A 329 2.46 9.71 14.11
N PHE A 330 1.68 10.60 13.49
CA PHE A 330 1.31 10.51 12.06
C PHE A 330 1.61 11.77 11.25
N THR A 331 2.48 12.65 11.76
CA THR A 331 2.92 13.84 11.01
C THR A 331 3.55 13.42 9.68
N GLY A 332 2.80 13.56 8.60
CA GLY A 332 3.23 13.28 7.22
C GLY A 332 2.66 12.01 6.58
N ALA A 333 1.97 11.15 7.31
CA ALA A 333 1.40 9.91 6.75
C ALA A 333 0.10 10.19 5.99
N SER A 334 0.05 9.88 4.68
CA SER A 334 -1.14 10.03 3.84
C SER A 334 -2.12 8.85 3.90
N GLY A 335 -1.67 7.73 4.45
CA GLY A 335 -2.50 6.57 4.73
C GLY A 335 -1.83 5.65 5.74
N LEU A 336 -2.61 4.71 6.26
CA LEU A 336 -2.18 3.70 7.22
C LEU A 336 -2.93 2.40 6.95
N ALA A 337 -2.22 1.29 7.09
CA ALA A 337 -2.79 -0.06 7.12
C ALA A 337 -2.88 -0.57 8.57
N HIS A 338 -4.10 -0.66 9.10
CA HIS A 338 -4.38 -1.24 10.41
C HIS A 338 -4.64 -2.73 10.27
N MET A 339 -3.80 -3.52 10.92
CA MET A 339 -3.75 -4.97 10.78
C MET A 339 -3.79 -5.60 12.16
N SER A 340 -4.83 -6.36 12.45
CA SER A 340 -5.02 -6.99 13.76
C SER A 340 -4.57 -8.46 13.76
N SER A 341 -4.39 -8.99 14.96
CA SER A 341 -3.93 -10.36 15.22
C SER A 341 -4.90 -11.44 14.74
N ASP A 342 -6.19 -11.12 14.64
CA ASP A 342 -7.25 -11.98 14.10
C ASP A 342 -7.32 -11.95 12.56
N GLY A 343 -6.52 -11.10 11.91
CA GLY A 343 -6.47 -10.97 10.45
C GLY A 343 -7.44 -9.94 9.88
N ASN A 344 -8.12 -9.15 10.71
CA ASN A 344 -8.86 -8.02 10.17
C ASN A 344 -7.91 -6.94 9.63
N VAL A 345 -8.32 -6.33 8.52
CA VAL A 345 -7.57 -5.30 7.80
C VAL A 345 -8.48 -4.11 7.57
N LEU A 346 -8.03 -2.94 8.03
CA LEU A 346 -8.66 -1.66 7.76
C LEU A 346 -7.59 -0.70 7.25
N ILE A 347 -7.86 -0.07 6.12
CA ILE A 347 -7.01 0.98 5.56
C ILE A 347 -7.66 2.33 5.79
N SER A 348 -6.91 3.30 6.28
CA SER A 348 -7.37 4.69 6.43
C SER A 348 -6.49 5.63 5.64
N LEU A 349 -7.09 6.58 4.92
CA LEU A 349 -6.36 7.50 4.06
C LEU A 349 -6.90 8.93 4.15
N PHE A 350 -6.04 9.90 3.85
CA PHE A 350 -6.46 11.24 3.47
C PHE A 350 -6.00 11.56 2.06
N TYR A 351 -6.89 12.16 1.25
CA TYR A 351 -6.57 12.48 -0.15
C TYR A 351 -6.47 13.97 -0.45
N GLY A 352 -6.89 14.83 0.48
CA GLY A 352 -6.78 16.28 0.32
C GLY A 352 -7.66 16.83 -0.79
N ASN A 353 -7.27 17.98 -1.34
CA ASN A 353 -7.96 18.56 -2.48
C ASN A 353 -7.45 17.93 -3.79
N ILE A 354 -8.23 17.02 -4.38
CA ILE A 354 -7.94 16.47 -5.71
C ILE A 354 -8.41 17.49 -6.77
N SER A 355 -7.54 18.46 -7.06
CA SER A 355 -7.81 19.51 -8.04
C SER A 355 -7.26 19.18 -9.43
N THR A 356 -6.22 18.34 -9.47
CA THR A 356 -5.53 17.94 -10.69
C THR A 356 -5.57 16.42 -10.91
N MET A 357 -5.36 15.99 -12.16
CA MET A 357 -5.21 14.57 -12.48
C MET A 357 -3.98 13.96 -11.77
N ALA A 358 -2.88 14.71 -11.65
CA ALA A 358 -1.68 14.24 -10.98
C ALA A 358 -1.91 13.94 -9.48
N GLU A 359 -2.65 14.81 -8.78
CA GLU A 359 -3.05 14.58 -7.39
C GLU A 359 -3.97 13.37 -7.26
N ARG A 360 -4.89 13.19 -8.22
CA ARG A 360 -5.76 12.00 -8.26
C ARG A 360 -4.93 10.72 -8.40
N TRP A 361 -4.01 10.66 -9.35
CA TRP A 361 -3.17 9.48 -9.56
C TRP A 361 -2.26 9.19 -8.38
N ARG A 362 -1.70 10.24 -7.76
CA ARG A 362 -0.94 10.11 -6.51
C ARG A 362 -1.79 9.48 -5.41
N PHE A 363 -3.02 9.94 -5.21
CA PHE A 363 -3.91 9.37 -4.20
C PHE A 363 -4.21 7.89 -4.47
N ILE A 364 -4.56 7.54 -5.71
CA ILE A 364 -4.81 6.14 -6.09
C ILE A 364 -3.54 5.29 -5.87
N GLY A 365 -2.36 5.84 -6.14
CA GLY A 365 -1.08 5.19 -5.84
C GLY A 365 -0.92 4.88 -4.35
N VAL A 366 -1.20 5.84 -3.46
CA VAL A 366 -1.18 5.61 -2.00
C VAL A 366 -2.23 4.58 -1.59
N LEU A 367 -3.44 4.64 -2.16
CA LEU A 367 -4.49 3.66 -1.90
C LEU A 367 -4.05 2.22 -2.21
N VAL A 368 -3.41 2.02 -3.36
CA VAL A 368 -2.87 0.72 -3.76
C VAL A 368 -1.70 0.31 -2.85
N HIS A 369 -0.83 1.25 -2.47
CA HIS A 369 0.28 0.99 -1.55
C HIS A 369 -0.22 0.46 -0.20
N GLU A 370 -1.10 1.21 0.50
CA GLU A 370 -1.58 0.80 1.83
C GLU A 370 -2.37 -0.51 1.78
N SER A 371 -3.17 -0.71 0.73
CA SER A 371 -3.94 -1.95 0.56
C SER A 371 -3.05 -3.15 0.29
N THR A 372 -1.86 -2.93 -0.28
CA THR A 372 -0.85 -3.99 -0.50
C THR A 372 -0.29 -4.47 0.84
N HIS A 373 -0.03 -3.58 1.81
CA HIS A 373 0.35 -3.97 3.18
C HIS A 373 -0.70 -4.89 3.80
N GLY A 374 -1.97 -4.50 3.71
CA GLY A 374 -3.09 -5.33 4.16
C GLY A 374 -3.09 -6.73 3.53
N PHE A 375 -2.86 -6.82 2.22
CA PHE A 375 -2.79 -8.09 1.50
C PHE A 375 -1.62 -8.94 2.01
N MET A 376 -0.44 -8.34 2.16
CA MET A 376 0.76 -9.03 2.62
C MET A 376 0.65 -9.52 4.07
N HIS A 377 -0.08 -8.81 4.92
CA HIS A 377 -0.43 -9.31 6.27
C HIS A 377 -1.24 -10.60 6.19
N ARG A 378 -2.23 -10.64 5.30
CA ARG A 378 -3.10 -11.80 5.08
C ARG A 378 -2.50 -12.88 4.19
N TYR A 379 -1.34 -12.63 3.61
CA TYR A 379 -0.64 -13.60 2.82
C TYR A 379 -0.07 -14.72 3.69
N ARG A 380 -0.66 -15.92 3.59
CA ARG A 380 -0.21 -17.22 4.13
C ARG A 380 -0.18 -17.32 5.66
N ALA A 381 0.57 -16.45 6.35
CA ALA A 381 0.79 -16.48 7.79
C ALA A 381 1.03 -15.09 8.38
N ARG A 382 0.97 -15.01 9.72
CA ARG A 382 1.20 -13.78 10.51
C ARG A 382 2.64 -13.29 10.52
N GLN A 383 3.57 -14.06 9.98
CA GLN A 383 4.99 -13.71 9.96
C GLN A 383 5.22 -12.41 9.18
N SER A 384 5.89 -11.44 9.81
CA SER A 384 6.24 -10.17 9.18
C SER A 384 7.37 -10.36 8.17
N LEU A 385 7.34 -9.54 7.12
CA LEU A 385 8.43 -9.45 6.17
C LEU A 385 9.48 -8.45 6.67
N PRO A 386 10.73 -8.52 6.19
CA PRO A 386 11.68 -7.43 6.39
C PRO A 386 11.12 -6.12 5.81
N LEU A 387 11.30 -5.01 6.51
CA LEU A 387 10.69 -3.73 6.16
C LEU A 387 11.00 -3.30 4.71
N TRP A 388 12.23 -3.46 4.24
CA TRP A 388 12.59 -3.12 2.85
C TRP A 388 11.81 -3.95 1.81
N LEU A 389 11.47 -5.19 2.14
CA LEU A 389 10.74 -6.08 1.25
C LEU A 389 9.26 -5.74 1.25
N GLU A 390 8.67 -5.52 2.43
CA GLU A 390 7.28 -5.11 2.59
C GLU A 390 7.00 -3.79 1.88
N GLU A 391 7.78 -2.75 2.19
CA GLU A 391 7.68 -1.44 1.52
C GLU A 391 8.03 -1.52 0.04
N GLY A 392 8.99 -2.37 -0.33
CA GLY A 392 9.37 -2.58 -1.71
C GLY A 392 8.23 -3.17 -2.55
N ILE A 393 7.48 -4.13 -2.00
CA ILE A 393 6.29 -4.70 -2.65
C ILE A 393 5.18 -3.65 -2.71
N ALA A 394 4.91 -2.96 -1.60
CA ALA A 394 3.87 -1.92 -1.52
C ALA A 394 4.11 -0.75 -2.48
N ASP A 395 5.36 -0.32 -2.70
CA ASP A 395 5.69 0.72 -3.69
C ASP A 395 5.81 0.19 -5.13
N THR A 396 5.99 -1.12 -5.32
CA THR A 396 6.02 -1.73 -6.65
C THR A 396 4.61 -1.86 -7.24
N MET A 397 3.60 -2.17 -6.42
CA MET A 397 2.24 -2.39 -6.91
C MET A 397 1.60 -1.16 -7.59
N PRO A 398 1.71 0.07 -7.06
CA PRO A 398 1.25 1.27 -7.75
C PRO A 398 1.85 1.42 -9.14
N ALA A 399 3.15 1.13 -9.32
CA ALA A 399 3.80 1.23 -10.62
C ALA A 399 3.24 0.23 -11.65
N VAL A 400 2.78 -0.93 -11.20
CA VAL A 400 2.22 -1.98 -12.05
C VAL A 400 0.74 -1.73 -12.34
N ILE A 401 -0.02 -1.29 -11.34
CA ILE A 401 -1.48 -1.22 -11.39
C ILE A 401 -1.99 0.15 -11.81
N VAL A 402 -1.23 1.21 -11.56
CA VAL A 402 -1.61 2.60 -11.82
C VAL A 402 -0.58 3.25 -12.76
N PRO A 403 -0.57 2.92 -14.07
CA PRO A 403 0.47 3.42 -14.99
C PRO A 403 0.57 4.95 -15.09
N ALA A 404 -0.51 5.65 -14.75
CA ALA A 404 -0.55 7.10 -14.72
C ALA A 404 0.14 7.71 -13.49
N ASP A 405 0.34 6.94 -12.41
CA ASP A 405 1.09 7.38 -11.26
C ASP A 405 2.59 7.35 -11.54
N ARG A 406 3.23 8.51 -11.45
CA ARG A 406 4.66 8.69 -11.67
C ARG A 406 5.47 8.64 -10.38
N GLN A 407 4.84 8.57 -9.20
CA GLN A 407 5.52 8.66 -7.92
C GLN A 407 6.50 7.51 -7.70
N ALA A 408 6.12 6.26 -7.99
CA ALA A 408 7.02 5.12 -7.87
C ALA A 408 8.30 5.31 -8.72
N GLY A 409 8.16 5.69 -10.00
CA GLY A 409 9.32 5.97 -10.86
C GLY A 409 10.13 7.21 -10.45
N LEU A 410 9.52 8.21 -9.80
CA LEU A 410 10.23 9.34 -9.21
C LEU A 410 11.04 8.91 -7.97
N LYS A 411 10.44 8.14 -7.07
CA LYS A 411 11.11 7.58 -5.89
C LYS A 411 12.30 6.71 -6.30
N GLN A 412 12.13 5.80 -7.26
CA GLN A 412 13.21 4.94 -7.78
C GLN A 412 14.36 5.76 -8.35
N ARG A 413 14.07 6.78 -9.18
CA ARG A 413 15.12 7.68 -9.70
C ARG A 413 15.84 8.43 -8.59
N SER A 414 15.11 8.91 -7.59
CA SER A 414 15.68 9.59 -6.42
C SER A 414 16.61 8.65 -5.65
N GLY A 415 16.15 7.43 -5.33
CA GLY A 415 16.95 6.41 -4.64
C GLY A 415 18.21 6.03 -5.41
N LEU A 416 18.11 5.80 -6.72
CA LEU A 416 19.27 5.51 -7.58
C LEU A 416 20.25 6.67 -7.64
N ASN A 417 19.77 7.93 -7.67
CA ASN A 417 20.64 9.09 -7.62
C ASN A 417 21.37 9.18 -6.28
N GLN A 418 20.68 8.92 -5.17
CA GLN A 418 21.31 8.86 -3.86
C GLN A 418 22.38 7.76 -3.81
N MET A 419 22.08 6.55 -4.28
CA MET A 419 23.05 5.45 -4.37
C MET A 419 24.29 5.80 -5.20
N ARG A 420 24.14 6.56 -6.29
CA ARG A 420 25.29 7.03 -7.09
C ARG A 420 26.15 8.03 -6.33
N GLN A 421 25.54 8.89 -5.52
CA GLN A 421 26.25 9.91 -4.75
C GLN A 421 26.96 9.31 -3.54
N THR A 422 26.31 8.38 -2.84
CA THR A 422 26.82 7.82 -1.57
C THR A 422 27.62 6.53 -1.78
N GLY A 423 27.39 5.79 -2.87
CA GLY A 423 27.91 4.44 -3.03
C GLY A 423 27.31 3.43 -2.05
N SER A 424 26.13 3.71 -1.48
CA SER A 424 25.51 2.90 -0.42
C SER A 424 23.99 2.87 -0.54
N VAL A 425 23.35 1.83 0.02
CA VAL A 425 21.89 1.75 0.21
C VAL A 425 21.42 2.33 1.56
N GLY A 426 22.33 2.88 2.37
CA GLY A 426 22.01 3.56 3.62
C GLY A 426 21.49 2.61 4.71
N GLY A 427 21.97 1.37 4.77
CA GLY A 427 21.50 0.40 5.75
C GLY A 427 20.10 -0.15 5.48
N LEU A 428 19.59 -0.05 4.24
CA LEU A 428 18.25 -0.48 3.84
C LEU A 428 17.86 -1.87 4.34
N MET A 429 18.80 -2.84 4.26
CA MET A 429 18.53 -4.24 4.59
C MET A 429 18.79 -4.59 6.06
N GLN A 430 19.36 -3.65 6.82
CA GLN A 430 19.73 -3.82 8.23
C GLN A 430 18.90 -2.92 9.15
N SER A 431 18.13 -1.98 8.58
CA SER A 431 17.31 -1.07 9.35
C SER A 431 16.18 -1.83 10.04
N ALA A 432 16.20 -1.81 11.37
CA ALA A 432 15.04 -2.11 12.20
C ALA A 432 14.09 -0.92 12.34
N GLY A 433 14.49 0.26 11.86
CA GLY A 433 13.72 1.51 11.93
C GLY A 433 13.04 1.88 10.61
N PRO A 434 12.21 2.95 10.62
CA PRO A 434 11.54 3.44 9.42
C PRO A 434 12.53 3.73 8.29
N LEU A 435 12.13 3.43 7.06
CA LEU A 435 12.93 3.77 5.88
C LEU A 435 12.99 5.29 5.69
N GLU A 436 14.15 5.78 5.27
CA GLU A 436 14.30 7.15 4.78
C GLU A 436 13.54 7.32 3.45
N ALA A 437 13.07 8.53 3.16
CA ALA A 437 12.21 8.79 2.00
C ALA A 437 12.79 8.31 0.65
N TRP A 438 14.11 8.36 0.47
CA TRP A 438 14.78 7.90 -0.77
C TRP A 438 14.96 6.37 -0.81
N GLN A 439 14.94 5.69 0.34
CA GLN A 439 15.12 4.25 0.45
C GLN A 439 13.93 3.46 -0.09
N TYR A 440 12.71 4.00 0.00
CA TYR A 440 11.52 3.43 -0.65
C TYR A 440 11.70 3.20 -2.17
N GLY A 441 12.40 4.13 -2.83
CA GLY A 441 12.76 3.99 -4.24
C GLY A 441 13.73 2.84 -4.51
N ILE A 442 14.63 2.56 -3.57
CA ILE A 442 15.59 1.46 -3.69
C ILE A 442 14.90 0.13 -3.43
N ALA A 443 14.12 0.06 -2.34
CA ALA A 443 13.31 -1.08 -1.96
C ALA A 443 12.43 -1.56 -3.13
N SER A 444 11.65 -0.65 -3.73
CA SER A 444 10.80 -0.99 -4.88
C SER A 444 11.61 -1.37 -6.13
N GLY A 445 12.71 -0.67 -6.42
CA GLY A 445 13.60 -1.03 -7.53
C GLY A 445 14.21 -2.43 -7.36
N LEU A 446 14.55 -2.81 -6.13
CA LEU A 446 15.10 -4.12 -5.82
C LEU A 446 14.07 -5.24 -5.94
N VAL A 447 12.84 -5.03 -5.44
CA VAL A 447 11.73 -5.98 -5.62
C VAL A 447 11.42 -6.19 -7.10
N GLN A 448 11.35 -5.11 -7.89
CA GLN A 448 11.18 -5.23 -9.35
C GLN A 448 12.32 -5.99 -10.02
N PHE A 449 13.56 -5.77 -9.58
CA PHE A 449 14.71 -6.52 -10.07
C PHE A 449 14.57 -8.02 -9.78
N MET A 450 14.24 -8.40 -8.54
CA MET A 450 14.05 -9.81 -8.13
C MET A 450 12.91 -10.49 -8.89
N LEU A 451 11.76 -9.81 -9.02
CA LEU A 451 10.61 -10.27 -9.80
C LEU A 451 10.96 -10.48 -11.27
N LYS A 452 11.74 -9.57 -11.88
CA LYS A 452 12.19 -9.69 -13.27
C LYS A 452 13.14 -10.87 -13.46
N GLN A 453 14.03 -11.14 -12.50
CA GLN A 453 14.99 -12.25 -12.61
C GLN A 453 14.32 -13.62 -12.47
N ASN A 454 13.45 -13.79 -11.47
CA ASN A 454 12.81 -15.08 -11.20
C ASN A 454 11.48 -14.87 -10.47
N PRO A 455 10.34 -14.72 -11.18
CA PRO A 455 9.06 -14.45 -10.54
C PRO A 455 8.58 -15.61 -9.65
N HIS A 456 8.82 -16.87 -10.07
CA HIS A 456 8.52 -18.04 -9.24
C HIS A 456 9.39 -18.09 -7.99
N GLY A 457 10.69 -17.84 -8.14
CA GLY A 457 11.61 -17.76 -7.01
C GLY A 457 11.26 -16.63 -6.04
N PHE A 458 10.70 -15.51 -6.51
CA PHE A 458 10.22 -14.44 -5.64
C PHE A 458 9.05 -14.89 -4.76
N LYS A 459 8.11 -15.64 -5.33
CA LYS A 459 7.01 -16.25 -4.57
C LYS A 459 7.55 -17.26 -3.56
N GLU A 460 8.44 -18.18 -3.96
CA GLU A 460 9.05 -19.16 -3.06
C GLU A 460 9.84 -18.48 -1.92
N PHE A 461 10.48 -17.36 -2.22
CA PHE A 461 11.22 -16.54 -1.26
C PHE A 461 10.27 -16.00 -0.18
N LEU A 462 9.16 -15.41 -0.60
CA LEU A 462 8.13 -14.90 0.33
C LEU A 462 7.43 -16.02 1.08
N ASP A 463 7.09 -17.12 0.42
CA ASP A 463 6.50 -18.30 1.07
C ASP A 463 7.40 -18.82 2.18
N SER A 464 8.71 -18.90 1.93
CA SER A 464 9.70 -19.35 2.91
C SER A 464 9.77 -18.42 4.12
N ILE A 465 9.78 -17.10 3.91
CA ILE A 465 9.74 -16.13 5.02
C ILE A 465 8.44 -16.26 5.79
N LYS A 466 7.30 -16.38 5.09
CA LYS A 466 5.98 -16.55 5.73
C LYS A 466 5.87 -17.88 6.49
N ASP A 467 6.61 -18.89 6.06
CA ASP A 467 6.82 -20.16 6.78
C ASP A 467 7.98 -20.06 7.80
N GLY A 468 8.28 -18.86 8.30
CA GLY A 468 9.14 -18.60 9.46
C GLY A 468 10.64 -18.75 9.22
N LYS A 469 11.07 -18.96 7.96
CA LYS A 469 12.49 -18.96 7.62
C LYS A 469 13.07 -17.56 7.75
N ASP A 470 14.31 -17.47 8.21
CA ASP A 470 15.05 -16.21 8.14
C ASP A 470 15.16 -15.75 6.67
N TRP A 471 15.00 -14.45 6.44
CA TRP A 471 14.94 -13.94 5.07
C TRP A 471 16.28 -14.05 4.33
N VAL A 472 17.42 -14.04 5.03
CA VAL A 472 18.73 -14.25 4.40
C VAL A 472 18.86 -15.69 3.94
N GLU A 473 18.41 -16.65 4.75
CA GLU A 473 18.37 -18.06 4.38
C GLU A 473 17.40 -18.33 3.22
N ALA A 474 16.21 -17.74 3.27
CA ALA A 474 15.23 -17.84 2.18
C ALA A 474 15.77 -17.27 0.86
N LEU A 475 16.48 -16.13 0.90
CA LEU A 475 17.12 -15.54 -0.28
C LEU A 475 18.19 -16.48 -0.85
N LYS A 476 19.02 -17.06 0.02
CA LYS A 476 20.07 -18.00 -0.39
C LYS A 476 19.50 -19.26 -1.04
N GLU A 477 18.40 -19.80 -0.57
CA GLU A 477 17.81 -21.00 -1.18
C GLU A 477 17.19 -20.72 -2.55
N THR A 478 16.47 -19.60 -2.66
CA THR A 478 15.64 -19.29 -3.85
C THR A 478 16.43 -18.58 -4.95
N TYR A 479 17.34 -17.69 -4.58
CA TYR A 479 18.18 -16.91 -5.48
C TYR A 479 19.67 -17.29 -5.43
N ARG A 480 20.08 -18.24 -4.57
CA ARG A 480 21.48 -18.71 -4.49
C ARG A 480 22.49 -17.59 -4.29
N CYS A 481 22.09 -16.53 -3.58
CA CYS A 481 22.94 -15.38 -3.30
C CYS A 481 22.79 -14.87 -1.87
N THR A 482 23.80 -14.16 -1.38
CA THR A 482 23.73 -13.38 -0.13
C THR A 482 23.11 -12.00 -0.37
N PRO A 483 22.72 -11.25 0.67
CA PRO A 483 22.24 -9.87 0.53
C PRO A 483 23.24 -8.95 -0.19
N GLU A 484 24.53 -9.10 0.11
CA GLU A 484 25.61 -8.34 -0.54
C GLU A 484 25.73 -8.67 -2.03
N GLU A 485 25.62 -9.95 -2.40
CA GLU A 485 25.63 -10.39 -3.78
C GLU A 485 24.39 -9.89 -4.54
N LEU A 486 23.21 -9.94 -3.92
CA LEU A 486 21.98 -9.36 -4.48
C LEU A 486 22.17 -7.86 -4.77
N LEU A 487 22.69 -7.09 -3.81
CA LEU A 487 22.95 -5.66 -4.02
C LEU A 487 24.04 -5.42 -5.06
N PHE A 488 25.08 -6.25 -5.11
CA PHE A 488 26.10 -6.16 -6.14
C PHE A 488 25.51 -6.32 -7.54
N HIS A 489 24.66 -7.33 -7.75
CA HIS A 489 23.96 -7.55 -9.02
C HIS A 489 22.99 -6.42 -9.36
N PHE A 490 22.22 -5.96 -8.37
CA PHE A 490 21.31 -4.82 -8.52
C PHE A 490 22.07 -3.53 -8.90
N GLY A 491 23.20 -3.27 -8.24
CA GLY A 491 24.08 -2.14 -8.54
C GLY A 491 24.65 -2.23 -9.95
N ARG A 492 25.16 -3.39 -10.35
CA ARG A 492 25.66 -3.62 -11.72
C ARG A 492 24.57 -3.36 -12.76
N ALA A 493 23.35 -3.86 -12.54
CA ALA A 493 22.21 -3.63 -13.43
C ALA A 493 21.86 -2.13 -13.58
N ASN A 494 22.15 -1.32 -12.55
CA ASN A 494 21.91 0.12 -12.52
C ASN A 494 23.15 1.00 -12.79
N ARG A 495 24.27 0.39 -13.22
CA ARG A 495 25.57 1.04 -13.47
C ARG A 495 26.18 1.70 -12.22
N ILE A 496 26.04 1.04 -11.07
CA ILE A 496 26.61 1.42 -9.77
C ILE A 496 27.42 0.21 -9.23
N PRO A 497 28.61 -0.09 -9.77
CA PRO A 497 29.32 -1.35 -9.52
C PRO A 497 29.98 -1.47 -8.14
N ARG A 498 29.96 -0.41 -7.32
CA ARG A 498 30.61 -0.35 -6.01
C ARG A 498 29.60 0.03 -4.92
N LEU A 499 28.48 -0.67 -4.87
CA LEU A 499 27.54 -0.52 -3.76
C LEU A 499 28.11 -1.17 -2.51
N THR A 500 28.12 -0.41 -1.42
CA THR A 500 28.40 -0.89 -0.08
C THR A 500 27.09 -1.22 0.62
N PHE A 501 27.12 -2.34 1.35
CA PHE A 501 26.00 -2.86 2.13
C PHE A 501 25.68 -1.95 3.31
#